data_AF-A0A6G1AR89-F1
#
_entry.id   AF-A0A6G1AR89-F1
#
_cell.length_a   1.000
_cell.length_b   1.000
_cell.length_c   1.000
_cell.angle_alpha   90.00
_cell.angle_beta   90.00
_cell.angle_gamma   90.00
#
_symmetry.space_group_name_H-M   'P 1'
#
loop_
_entity.id
_entity.type
_entity.pdbx_description
1 polymer ?
#
loop_
_entity_poly.entity_id
_entity_poly.type
_entity_poly.pdbx_seq_one_letter_code
_entity_poly.pdbx_strand_id
1 'polypeptide(L)'
;MATLRRLREVPRHLLVCEKSNFGHDKSRHRHLVETHYHNYRVSFLIPECGILSKELKNLVMETGPYYFVKNLPLHELITQEFINTFVKKGSCYALTYNTNIDEDNTVALLPNGKLILSLDKDTYEETGLQGHPSQYSGRKILKFIVSIDLMDLSRNLDSKKYERVSWSFKEKKPLKFDFLLAWHHTGAEESTMMLYFSSYGIQERQPCVALSTASELQCPVLQSCELGGAPGAACSAPELLDWLGAVFSNAQLNNEPNNFISTYCCPQPSTVVAKACLCTITGFIVPEKIHLLLQQLCRYFDEPKLAPWVTLSVQGFADSPVSWRENEHGFRKGGEHLYNFVIFNNQDYWLQMAVGANDDCPP
;
A
#
# COMPACT_ATOMS: atom_id res chain seq x y z
N MET A 1 -32.02 -6.55 -25.13
CA MET A 1 -30.70 -6.10 -25.64
C MET A 1 -29.87 -5.36 -24.61
N ALA A 2 -30.41 -4.43 -23.80
CA ALA A 2 -29.64 -3.71 -22.77
C ALA A 2 -29.02 -4.60 -21.67
N THR A 3 -29.70 -5.68 -21.27
CA THR A 3 -29.22 -6.67 -20.30
C THR A 3 -28.01 -7.47 -20.78
N LEU A 4 -27.95 -7.83 -22.07
CA LEU A 4 -26.81 -8.55 -22.66
C LEU A 4 -25.57 -7.65 -22.81
N ARG A 5 -25.75 -6.32 -22.91
CA ARG A 5 -24.63 -5.37 -22.98
C ARG A 5 -23.88 -5.29 -21.65
N ARG A 6 -24.61 -5.21 -20.52
CA ARG A 6 -24.00 -5.18 -19.17
C ARG A 6 -23.21 -6.44 -18.83
N LEU A 7 -23.57 -7.59 -19.40
CA LEU A 7 -22.83 -8.85 -19.20
C LEU A 7 -21.49 -8.89 -19.95
N ARG A 8 -21.30 -8.04 -20.97
CA ARG A 8 -20.05 -7.93 -21.74
C ARG A 8 -19.26 -6.67 -21.40
N GLU A 9 -19.78 -5.85 -20.49
CA GLU A 9 -19.17 -4.59 -20.11
C GLU A 9 -18.00 -4.87 -19.16
N VAL A 10 -16.82 -4.38 -19.53
CA VAL A 10 -15.59 -4.59 -18.75
C VAL A 10 -15.62 -3.64 -17.55
N PRO A 11 -15.25 -4.11 -16.34
CA PRO A 11 -15.08 -3.20 -15.22
C PRO A 11 -14.06 -2.12 -15.57
N ARG A 12 -14.32 -0.89 -15.12
CA ARG A 12 -13.37 0.21 -15.27
C ARG A 12 -12.11 -0.14 -14.48
N HIS A 13 -10.97 -0.02 -15.12
CA HIS A 13 -9.65 -0.15 -14.50
C HIS A 13 -8.79 0.96 -15.09
N LEU A 14 -7.90 1.52 -14.29
CA LEU A 14 -6.98 2.55 -14.75
C LEU A 14 -5.56 2.09 -14.44
N LEU A 15 -4.75 1.97 -15.49
CA LEU A 15 -3.31 1.78 -15.38
C LEU A 15 -2.63 3.04 -15.89
N VAL A 16 -1.87 3.69 -15.02
CA VAL A 16 -1.03 4.84 -15.39
C VAL A 16 0.41 4.36 -15.46
N CYS A 17 1.08 4.63 -16.57
CA CYS A 17 2.50 4.31 -16.76
C CYS A 17 3.27 5.58 -17.07
N GLU A 18 4.24 5.90 -16.21
CA GLU A 18 5.09 7.07 -16.34
C GLU A 18 6.55 6.64 -16.41
N LYS A 19 7.36 7.46 -17.09
CA LYS A 19 8.82 7.35 -17.10
C LYS A 19 9.38 8.61 -16.46
N SER A 20 10.35 8.45 -15.57
CA SER A 20 11.11 9.55 -14.99
C SER A 20 12.51 9.07 -14.63
N ASN A 21 13.28 9.92 -13.97
CA ASN A 21 14.64 9.65 -13.53
C ASN A 21 14.78 9.99 -12.03
N PHE A 22 15.55 9.21 -11.28
CA PHE A 22 15.74 9.43 -9.85
C PHE A 22 16.52 10.72 -9.55
N GLY A 23 17.45 11.10 -10.42
CA GLY A 23 18.26 12.31 -10.29
C GLY A 23 17.59 13.60 -10.77
N HIS A 24 16.38 13.53 -11.34
CA HIS A 24 15.67 14.71 -11.83
C HIS A 24 15.01 15.49 -10.68
N ASP A 25 15.28 16.80 -10.56
CA ASP A 25 14.81 17.62 -9.42
C ASP A 25 13.29 17.64 -9.21
N LYS A 26 12.51 17.47 -10.29
CA LYS A 26 11.04 17.44 -10.23
C LYS A 26 10.46 16.01 -10.08
N SER A 27 11.32 15.02 -9.92
CA SER A 27 10.92 13.62 -9.77
C SER A 27 10.12 13.43 -8.49
N ARG A 28 8.95 12.80 -8.59
CA ARG A 28 7.99 12.64 -7.48
C ARG A 28 8.02 11.27 -6.82
N HIS A 29 8.97 10.39 -7.19
CA HIS A 29 9.06 9.03 -6.68
C HIS A 29 9.01 8.96 -5.14
N ARG A 30 9.73 9.86 -4.46
CA ARG A 30 9.74 9.93 -3.00
C ARG A 30 8.36 10.30 -2.43
N HIS A 31 7.78 11.40 -2.92
CA HIS A 31 6.48 11.90 -2.47
C HIS A 31 5.38 10.86 -2.67
N LEU A 32 5.41 10.12 -3.79
CA LEU A 32 4.42 9.08 -4.07
C LEU A 32 4.47 7.93 -3.08
N VAL A 33 5.67 7.45 -2.74
CA VAL A 33 5.86 6.39 -1.73
C VAL A 33 5.45 6.88 -0.35
N GLU A 34 5.90 8.07 0.05
CA GLU A 34 5.62 8.64 1.38
C GLU A 34 4.13 9.00 1.58
N THR A 35 3.38 9.24 0.50
CA THR A 35 1.93 9.54 0.56
C THR A 35 1.02 8.34 0.30
N HIS A 36 1.58 7.14 0.21
CA HIS A 36 0.84 5.88 0.19
C HIS A 36 0.94 5.18 1.55
N TYR A 37 -0.04 5.46 2.41
CA TYR A 37 0.09 5.22 3.86
C TYR A 37 -0.06 3.76 4.31
N HIS A 38 -0.92 2.98 3.66
CA HIS A 38 -1.25 1.62 4.11
C HIS A 38 -0.73 0.58 3.13
N ASN A 39 0.40 -0.07 3.45
CA ASN A 39 1.08 -1.04 2.59
C ASN A 39 1.01 -2.45 3.20
N TYR A 40 0.52 -3.42 2.44
CA TYR A 40 0.34 -4.80 2.89
C TYR A 40 1.44 -5.74 2.38
N ARG A 41 1.70 -5.70 1.08
CA ARG A 41 2.64 -6.59 0.41
C ARG A 41 3.65 -5.79 -0.39
N VAL A 42 4.93 -5.98 -0.10
CA VAL A 42 6.04 -5.36 -0.82
C VAL A 42 6.89 -6.48 -1.42
N SER A 43 6.98 -6.51 -2.74
CA SER A 43 7.72 -7.52 -3.48
C SER A 43 8.76 -6.88 -4.39
N PHE A 44 9.93 -7.49 -4.49
CA PHE A 44 10.95 -7.06 -5.44
C PHE A 44 11.57 -8.27 -6.16
N LEU A 45 11.98 -8.05 -7.40
CA LEU A 45 12.64 -9.03 -8.25
C LEU A 45 13.97 -8.46 -8.77
N ILE A 46 15.03 -9.23 -8.62
CA ILE A 46 16.37 -8.91 -9.14
C ILE A 46 16.80 -10.05 -10.08
N PRO A 47 16.79 -9.84 -11.41
CA PRO A 47 17.32 -10.79 -12.37
C PRO A 47 18.84 -10.98 -12.18
N GLU A 48 19.39 -12.10 -12.62
CA GLU A 48 20.82 -12.44 -12.50
C GLU A 48 21.38 -12.30 -11.08
N CYS A 49 20.56 -12.58 -10.06
CA CYS A 49 20.92 -12.48 -8.66
C CYS A 49 20.69 -13.80 -7.94
N GLY A 50 21.78 -14.47 -7.56
CA GLY A 50 21.73 -15.71 -6.79
C GLY A 50 21.73 -15.51 -5.27
N ILE A 51 22.32 -14.41 -4.78
CA ILE A 51 22.48 -14.11 -3.35
C ILE A 51 22.23 -12.62 -3.13
N LEU A 52 21.33 -12.30 -2.22
CA LEU A 52 21.02 -10.94 -1.82
C LEU A 52 22.18 -10.35 -0.99
N SER A 53 22.54 -9.08 -1.24
CA SER A 53 23.55 -8.39 -0.43
C SER A 53 23.14 -8.34 1.04
N LYS A 54 24.12 -8.36 1.96
CA LYS A 54 23.86 -8.29 3.41
C LYS A 54 23.06 -7.04 3.81
N GLU A 55 23.37 -5.90 3.20
CA GLU A 55 22.67 -4.63 3.44
C GLU A 55 21.18 -4.73 3.11
N LEU A 56 20.85 -5.16 1.89
CA LEU A 56 19.46 -5.35 1.48
C LEU A 56 18.74 -6.42 2.30
N LYS A 57 19.43 -7.52 2.66
CA LYS A 57 18.85 -8.56 3.52
C LYS A 57 18.50 -8.03 4.91
N ASN A 58 19.39 -7.25 5.52
CA ASN A 58 19.13 -6.63 6.81
C ASN A 58 17.96 -5.67 6.73
N LEU A 59 17.91 -4.82 5.69
CA LEU A 59 16.82 -3.87 5.49
C LEU A 59 15.46 -4.56 5.38
N VAL A 60 15.39 -5.68 4.66
CA VAL A 60 14.17 -6.50 4.54
C VAL A 60 13.70 -7.02 5.90
N MET A 61 14.62 -7.49 6.73
CA MET A 61 14.31 -8.01 8.07
C MET A 61 13.93 -6.90 9.07
N GLU A 62 14.38 -5.66 8.83
CA GLU A 62 14.13 -4.49 9.68
C GLU A 62 12.93 -3.64 9.20
N THR A 63 12.02 -4.22 8.42
CA THR A 63 10.81 -3.54 7.93
C THR A 63 9.70 -3.39 8.98
N GLY A 64 9.71 -4.21 10.04
CA GLY A 64 8.82 -4.11 11.20
C GLY A 64 9.44 -3.34 12.38
N PRO A 65 8.89 -3.53 13.60
CA PRO A 65 7.66 -4.27 13.91
C PRO A 65 6.39 -3.49 13.51
N TYR A 66 5.26 -4.19 13.56
CA TYR A 66 3.93 -3.57 13.68
C TYR A 66 3.19 -4.23 14.83
N TYR A 67 2.12 -3.59 15.30
CA TYR A 67 1.39 -4.02 16.48
C TYR A 67 -0.06 -4.33 16.14
N PHE A 68 -0.65 -5.19 16.96
CA PHE A 68 -2.04 -5.57 16.87
C PHE A 68 -2.71 -5.44 18.24
N VAL A 69 -3.81 -4.69 18.30
CA VAL A 69 -4.59 -4.48 19.53
C VAL A 69 -6.04 -4.87 19.26
N LYS A 70 -6.60 -5.73 20.11
CA LYS A 70 -7.99 -6.17 19.97
C LYS A 70 -8.95 -5.26 20.72
N ASN A 71 -10.14 -5.04 20.17
CA ASN A 71 -11.22 -4.30 20.80
C ASN A 71 -10.80 -2.93 21.39
N LEU A 72 -9.87 -2.23 20.73
CA LEU A 72 -9.41 -0.92 21.17
C LEU A 72 -10.53 0.12 20.93
N PRO A 73 -10.95 0.86 21.96
CA PRO A 73 -11.98 1.88 21.80
C PRO A 73 -11.44 3.13 21.09
N LEU A 74 -12.24 3.72 20.20
CA LEU A 74 -11.82 4.90 19.42
C LEU A 74 -11.45 6.10 20.29
N HIS A 75 -12.05 6.24 21.47
CA HIS A 75 -11.75 7.37 22.35
C HIS A 75 -10.30 7.37 22.86
N GLU A 76 -9.59 6.24 22.82
CA GLU A 76 -8.17 6.16 23.20
C GLU A 76 -7.25 6.86 22.20
N LEU A 77 -7.62 6.84 20.91
CA LEU A 77 -6.84 7.44 19.83
C LEU A 77 -6.98 8.97 19.76
N ILE A 78 -7.86 9.57 20.56
CA ILE A 78 -8.08 11.02 20.61
C ILE A 78 -7.63 11.64 21.95
N THR A 79 -7.07 10.85 22.86
CA THR A 79 -6.61 11.38 24.15
C THR A 79 -5.41 12.29 23.95
N GLN A 80 -5.29 13.29 24.81
CA GLN A 80 -4.14 14.19 24.78
C GLN A 80 -2.82 13.43 24.96
N GLU A 81 -2.84 12.37 25.77
CA GLU A 81 -1.68 11.54 26.02
C GLU A 81 -1.22 10.80 24.75
N PHE A 82 -2.16 10.15 24.03
CA PHE A 82 -1.87 9.50 22.76
C PHE A 82 -1.31 10.50 21.73
N ILE A 83 -1.98 11.65 21.57
CA ILE A 83 -1.58 12.66 20.58
C ILE A 83 -0.19 13.24 20.88
N ASN A 84 0.09 13.57 22.15
CA ASN A 84 1.38 14.11 22.55
C ASN A 84 2.52 13.08 22.47
N THR A 85 2.20 11.79 22.63
CA THR A 85 3.19 10.71 22.63
C THR A 85 3.53 10.25 21.22
N PHE A 86 2.53 9.98 20.39
CA PHE A 86 2.74 9.36 19.08
C PHE A 86 2.58 10.34 17.93
N VAL A 87 1.46 11.10 17.88
CA VAL A 87 1.09 11.93 16.73
C VAL A 87 1.98 13.17 16.59
N LYS A 88 2.30 13.85 17.70
CA LYS A 88 3.15 15.06 17.67
C LYS A 88 4.64 14.77 17.54
N LYS A 89 5.07 13.57 17.94
CA LYS A 89 6.48 13.20 17.98
C LYS A 89 6.91 12.39 16.75
N GLY A 90 6.00 11.74 16.03
CA GLY A 90 6.36 10.98 14.83
C GLY A 90 5.15 10.66 13.95
N SER A 91 5.36 9.79 12.96
CA SER A 91 4.30 9.34 12.05
C SER A 91 3.61 8.11 12.66
N CYS A 92 2.40 8.29 13.19
CA CYS A 92 1.60 7.19 13.71
C CYS A 92 0.57 6.75 12.67
N TYR A 93 0.48 5.43 12.48
CA TYR A 93 -0.40 4.78 11.53
C TYR A 93 -1.32 3.83 12.29
N ALA A 94 -2.61 3.88 11.98
CA ALA A 94 -3.59 2.93 12.48
C ALA A 94 -4.55 2.52 11.36
N LEU A 95 -4.92 1.25 11.31
CA LEU A 95 -5.93 0.75 10.39
C LEU A 95 -6.75 -0.34 11.08
N THR A 96 -8.08 -0.29 10.96
CA THR A 96 -8.94 -1.37 11.47
C THR A 96 -8.68 -2.66 10.70
N TYR A 97 -8.61 -3.77 11.42
CA TYR A 97 -8.30 -5.09 10.87
C TYR A 97 -9.57 -5.91 10.66
N ASN A 98 -9.65 -6.59 9.50
CA ASN A 98 -10.75 -7.49 9.16
C ASN A 98 -12.14 -6.80 9.20
N THR A 99 -12.18 -5.56 8.72
CA THR A 99 -13.40 -4.76 8.54
C THR A 99 -13.54 -4.43 7.06
N ASN A 100 -14.54 -4.97 6.38
CA ASN A 100 -14.75 -4.72 4.96
C ASN A 100 -15.25 -3.28 4.76
N ILE A 101 -14.54 -2.48 3.95
CA ILE A 101 -14.88 -1.05 3.79
C ILE A 101 -16.29 -0.80 3.24
N ASP A 102 -16.81 -1.70 2.40
CA ASP A 102 -18.13 -1.55 1.80
C ASP A 102 -19.27 -1.96 2.75
N GLU A 103 -18.98 -2.78 3.76
CA GLU A 103 -19.98 -3.41 4.64
C GLU A 103 -19.90 -2.91 6.08
N ASP A 104 -18.69 -2.82 6.63
CA ASP A 104 -18.41 -2.52 8.03
C ASP A 104 -17.99 -1.06 8.24
N ASN A 105 -17.91 -0.64 9.51
CA ASN A 105 -17.25 0.61 9.89
C ASN A 105 -15.73 0.42 9.86
N THR A 106 -15.02 1.32 9.18
CA THR A 106 -13.56 1.26 9.01
C THR A 106 -12.95 2.54 9.54
N VAL A 107 -11.80 2.46 10.20
CA VAL A 107 -11.10 3.63 10.74
C VAL A 107 -9.61 3.57 10.38
N ALA A 108 -9.06 4.70 9.97
CA ALA A 108 -7.64 4.86 9.73
C ALA A 108 -7.08 6.14 10.38
N LEU A 109 -5.86 6.05 10.91
CA LEU A 109 -5.09 7.20 11.35
C LEU A 109 -3.94 7.44 10.38
N LEU A 110 -3.90 8.65 9.83
CA LEU A 110 -2.90 9.09 8.88
C LEU A 110 -1.73 9.80 9.60
N PRO A 111 -0.52 9.80 9.01
CA PRO A 111 0.67 10.38 9.65
C PRO A 111 0.59 11.90 9.81
N ASN A 112 -0.30 12.58 9.08
CA ASN A 112 -0.57 14.00 9.25
C ASN A 112 -1.48 14.32 10.46
N GLY A 113 -1.85 13.30 11.26
CA GLY A 113 -2.70 13.45 12.43
C GLY A 113 -4.20 13.49 12.13
N LYS A 114 -4.63 13.15 10.91
CA LYS A 114 -6.05 13.01 10.59
C LYS A 114 -6.54 11.60 10.85
N LEU A 115 -7.56 11.49 11.69
CA LEU A 115 -8.31 10.26 11.93
C LEU A 115 -9.52 10.24 10.98
N ILE A 116 -9.51 9.31 10.03
CA ILE A 116 -10.53 9.14 9.00
C ILE A 116 -11.41 7.95 9.36
N LEU A 117 -12.72 8.17 9.43
CA LEU A 117 -13.71 7.13 9.70
C LEU A 117 -14.61 6.96 8.47
N SER A 118 -14.71 5.74 7.96
CA SER A 118 -15.68 5.35 6.94
C SER A 118 -16.81 4.59 7.61
N LEU A 119 -17.90 5.29 7.89
CA LEU A 119 -19.02 4.81 8.68
C LEU A 119 -20.19 4.39 7.80
N ASP A 120 -20.92 3.37 8.23
CA ASP A 120 -22.26 3.09 7.71
C ASP A 120 -23.24 4.21 8.10
N LYS A 121 -24.41 4.21 7.46
CA LYS A 121 -25.44 5.22 7.68
C LYS A 121 -25.89 5.30 9.15
N ASP A 122 -26.17 4.17 9.77
CA ASP A 122 -26.75 4.11 11.11
C ASP A 122 -25.74 4.63 12.14
N THR A 123 -24.49 4.18 12.04
CA THR A 123 -23.37 4.61 12.89
C THR A 123 -23.03 6.08 12.68
N TYR A 124 -23.10 6.59 11.45
CA TYR A 124 -22.91 8.02 11.18
C TYR A 124 -23.98 8.89 11.86
N GLU A 125 -25.26 8.53 11.72
CA GLU A 125 -26.38 9.23 12.35
C GLU A 125 -26.30 9.15 13.88
N GLU A 126 -25.97 7.96 14.41
CA GLU A 126 -25.83 7.71 15.85
C GLU A 126 -24.65 8.44 16.47
N THR A 127 -23.48 8.50 15.81
CA THR A 127 -22.34 9.28 16.32
C THR A 127 -22.66 10.78 16.26
N GLY A 128 -23.33 11.24 15.21
CA GLY A 128 -23.69 12.65 15.03
C GLY A 128 -22.45 13.56 14.94
N LEU A 129 -21.41 13.02 14.30
CA LEU A 129 -20.21 13.73 13.90
C LEU A 129 -20.44 14.40 12.53
N GLN A 130 -19.70 15.45 12.23
CA GLN A 130 -19.78 16.11 10.93
C GLN A 130 -18.93 15.35 9.92
N GLY A 131 -19.56 14.90 8.83
CA GLY A 131 -18.91 14.24 7.71
C GLY A 131 -19.61 14.54 6.40
N HIS A 132 -19.29 13.78 5.37
CA HIS A 132 -19.94 13.84 4.06
C HIS A 132 -20.25 12.44 3.54
N PRO A 133 -21.24 12.30 2.64
CA PRO A 133 -21.42 11.07 1.88
C PRO A 133 -20.13 10.65 1.18
N SER A 134 -19.82 9.35 1.20
CA SER A 134 -18.73 8.81 0.38
C SER A 134 -19.06 8.98 -1.12
N GLN A 135 -18.03 9.28 -1.91
CA GLN A 135 -18.13 9.43 -3.36
C GLN A 135 -18.55 8.13 -4.06
N TYR A 136 -18.30 6.99 -3.40
CA TYR A 136 -18.68 5.67 -3.86
C TYR A 136 -20.04 5.24 -3.34
N SER A 137 -20.90 6.18 -2.93
CA SER A 137 -22.31 5.90 -2.69
C SER A 137 -23.10 5.96 -3.99
N GLY A 138 -23.93 4.94 -4.26
CA GLY A 138 -24.79 4.92 -5.45
C GLY A 138 -25.99 5.85 -5.28
N ARG A 139 -27.14 5.49 -5.88
CA ARG A 139 -28.39 6.24 -5.66
C ARG A 139 -28.84 6.28 -4.20
N LYS A 140 -28.45 5.28 -3.41
CA LYS A 140 -28.63 5.26 -1.96
C LYS A 140 -27.27 5.49 -1.31
N ILE A 141 -27.20 6.51 -0.47
CA ILE A 141 -26.02 6.82 0.34
C ILE A 141 -26.02 5.87 1.53
N LEU A 142 -25.00 5.01 1.57
CA LEU A 142 -24.85 3.98 2.60
C LEU A 142 -23.57 4.17 3.43
N LYS A 143 -22.61 4.94 2.91
CA LYS A 143 -21.32 5.20 3.56
C LYS A 143 -21.08 6.70 3.70
N PHE A 144 -20.54 7.09 4.84
CA PHE A 144 -20.20 8.47 5.19
C PHE A 144 -18.76 8.54 5.69
N ILE A 145 -18.03 9.55 5.25
CA ILE A 145 -16.65 9.81 5.67
C ILE A 145 -16.64 10.94 6.69
N VAL A 146 -16.01 10.69 7.83
CA VAL A 146 -15.77 11.68 8.88
C VAL A 146 -14.26 11.86 9.02
N SER A 147 -13.78 13.08 8.84
CA SER A 147 -12.37 13.43 8.98
C SER A 147 -12.15 14.29 10.23
N ILE A 148 -11.32 13.79 11.14
CA ILE A 148 -11.03 14.41 12.44
C ILE A 148 -9.55 14.76 12.50
N ASP A 149 -9.22 16.04 12.47
CA ASP A 149 -7.84 16.52 12.63
C ASP A 149 -7.44 16.55 14.11
N LEU A 150 -6.63 15.57 14.55
CA LEU A 150 -6.18 15.44 15.93
C LEU A 150 -5.21 16.54 16.35
N MET A 151 -4.46 17.10 15.40
CA MET A 151 -3.54 18.20 15.68
C MET A 151 -4.32 19.47 16.00
N ASP A 152 -5.37 19.77 15.24
CA ASP A 152 -6.30 20.86 15.53
C ASP A 152 -7.08 20.64 16.83
N LEU A 153 -7.57 19.41 17.06
CA LEU A 153 -8.27 19.03 18.29
C LEU A 153 -7.41 19.18 19.55
N SER A 154 -6.13 18.85 19.47
CA SER A 154 -5.20 18.93 20.62
C SER A 154 -4.73 20.35 20.97
N ARG A 155 -5.14 21.38 20.20
CA ARG A 155 -4.82 22.78 20.50
C ARG A 155 -5.66 23.33 21.65
N ASN A 156 -6.92 22.92 21.74
CA ASN A 156 -7.85 23.36 22.77
C ASN A 156 -8.80 22.24 23.17
N LEU A 157 -8.48 21.59 24.29
CA LEU A 157 -9.27 20.51 24.88
C LEU A 157 -10.61 20.98 25.45
N ASP A 158 -10.74 22.26 25.78
CA ASP A 158 -11.99 22.88 26.26
C ASP A 158 -12.85 23.38 25.10
N SER A 159 -12.46 23.08 23.85
CA SER A 159 -13.26 23.42 22.70
C SER A 159 -14.50 22.54 22.63
N LYS A 160 -15.64 23.15 22.27
CA LYS A 160 -16.89 22.43 21.99
C LYS A 160 -16.71 21.30 20.95
N LYS A 161 -15.71 21.43 20.06
CA LYS A 161 -15.35 20.41 19.07
C LYS A 161 -14.74 19.17 19.76
N TYR A 162 -13.76 19.35 20.65
CA TYR A 162 -13.18 18.24 21.42
C TYR A 162 -14.21 17.56 22.30
N GLU A 163 -14.97 18.34 23.08
CA GLU A 163 -16.04 17.81 23.92
C GLU A 163 -17.04 16.98 23.12
N ARG A 164 -17.47 17.47 21.95
CA ARG A 164 -18.41 16.76 21.08
C ARG A 164 -17.86 15.44 20.57
N VAL A 165 -16.61 15.41 20.10
CA VAL A 165 -15.98 14.18 19.58
C VAL A 165 -15.73 13.18 20.71
N SER A 166 -15.19 13.66 21.84
CA SER A 166 -14.94 12.85 23.04
C SER A 166 -16.23 12.23 23.59
N TRP A 167 -17.29 13.04 23.75
CA TRP A 167 -18.60 12.57 24.19
C TRP A 167 -19.20 11.54 23.22
N SER A 168 -19.05 11.78 21.92
CA SER A 168 -19.52 10.85 20.88
C SER A 168 -18.88 9.46 21.04
N PHE A 169 -17.57 9.38 21.23
CA PHE A 169 -16.86 8.10 21.33
C PHE A 169 -16.88 7.45 22.72
N LYS A 170 -17.13 8.22 23.79
CA LYS A 170 -17.16 7.69 25.16
C LYS A 170 -18.54 7.29 25.65
N GLU A 171 -19.55 8.12 25.39
CA GLU A 171 -20.88 7.96 25.99
C GLU A 171 -21.93 7.64 24.94
N LYS A 172 -21.94 8.39 23.83
CA LYS A 172 -23.02 8.29 22.84
C LYS A 172 -22.98 6.99 22.04
N LYS A 173 -21.84 6.68 21.43
CA LYS A 173 -21.61 5.48 20.63
C LYS A 173 -20.18 4.97 20.85
N PRO A 174 -19.96 4.13 21.88
CA PRO A 174 -18.66 3.54 22.17
C PRO A 174 -18.27 2.49 21.11
N LEU A 175 -17.52 2.92 20.10
CA LEU A 175 -17.01 2.04 19.04
C LEU A 175 -15.66 1.43 19.44
N LYS A 176 -15.50 0.14 19.17
CA LYS A 176 -14.29 -0.64 19.42
C LYS A 176 -13.92 -1.42 18.17
N PHE A 177 -12.63 -1.50 17.87
CA PHE A 177 -12.14 -2.25 16.73
C PHE A 177 -10.84 -2.98 17.05
N ASP A 178 -10.54 -3.98 16.25
CA ASP A 178 -9.20 -4.54 16.18
C ASP A 178 -8.35 -3.63 15.29
N PHE A 179 -7.18 -3.19 15.75
CA PHE A 179 -6.31 -2.28 15.02
C PHE A 179 -4.97 -2.90 14.70
N LEU A 180 -4.50 -2.69 13.47
CA LEU A 180 -3.08 -2.69 13.11
C LEU A 180 -2.52 -1.31 13.43
N LEU A 181 -1.40 -1.26 14.16
CA LEU A 181 -0.73 -0.02 14.55
C LEU A 181 0.74 -0.07 14.13
N ALA A 182 1.27 1.07 13.71
CA ALA A 182 2.71 1.27 13.56
C ALA A 182 3.09 2.71 13.87
N TRP A 183 4.34 2.94 14.28
CA TRP A 183 4.83 4.27 14.58
C TRP A 183 6.27 4.42 14.12
N HIS A 184 6.50 5.43 13.30
CA HIS A 184 7.82 5.82 12.84
C HIS A 184 8.27 7.08 13.58
N HIS A 185 9.30 6.96 14.41
CA HIS A 185 9.94 8.07 15.09
C HIS A 185 11.46 7.92 15.11
N THR A 186 12.17 8.94 14.64
CA THR A 186 13.63 9.02 14.75
C THR A 186 14.03 9.24 16.21
N GLY A 187 14.47 8.18 16.90
CA GLY A 187 14.97 8.23 18.28
C GLY A 187 14.02 7.66 19.35
N ALA A 188 12.94 6.97 18.97
CA ALA A 188 12.08 6.28 19.94
C ALA A 188 12.72 5.01 20.52
N GLU A 189 12.38 4.72 21.77
CA GLU A 189 12.46 3.34 22.29
C GLU A 189 11.30 2.51 21.70
N GLU A 190 11.63 1.37 21.08
CA GLU A 190 10.70 0.45 20.41
C GLU A 190 9.55 -0.05 21.33
N SER A 191 9.74 0.04 22.65
CA SER A 191 8.79 -0.41 23.66
C SER A 191 7.65 0.58 23.94
N THR A 192 7.71 1.83 23.44
CA THR A 192 6.78 2.90 23.82
C THR A 192 5.32 2.53 23.54
N MET A 193 5.03 1.94 22.37
CA MET A 193 3.66 1.55 22.01
C MET A 193 3.16 0.35 22.85
N MET A 194 4.06 -0.60 23.14
CA MET A 194 3.77 -1.76 23.98
C MET A 194 3.40 -1.35 25.41
N LEU A 195 4.11 -0.38 25.98
CA LEU A 195 3.83 0.14 27.31
C LEU A 195 2.49 0.88 27.36
N TYR A 196 2.24 1.76 26.38
CA TYR A 196 1.02 2.56 26.31
C TYR A 196 -0.25 1.71 26.20
N PHE A 197 -0.24 0.68 25.35
CA PHE A 197 -1.40 -0.21 25.14
C PHE A 197 -1.33 -1.52 25.95
N SER A 198 -0.53 -1.57 27.02
CA SER A 198 -0.33 -2.77 27.84
C SER A 198 -1.64 -3.30 28.44
N SER A 199 -2.55 -2.41 28.84
CA SER A 199 -3.88 -2.76 29.36
C SER A 199 -4.82 -3.40 28.32
N TYR A 200 -4.51 -3.25 27.03
CA TYR A 200 -5.31 -3.75 25.91
C TYR A 200 -4.75 -5.04 25.28
N GLY A 201 -3.72 -5.65 25.88
CA GLY A 201 -3.16 -6.91 25.39
C GLY A 201 -2.52 -6.79 24.00
N ILE A 202 -1.81 -5.67 23.77
CA ILE A 202 -1.07 -5.41 22.54
C ILE A 202 -0.09 -6.53 22.18
N GLN A 203 -0.05 -6.89 20.90
CA GLN A 203 0.83 -7.91 20.35
C GLN A 203 1.78 -7.27 19.35
N GLU A 204 3.09 -7.42 19.58
CA GLU A 204 4.09 -7.13 18.56
C GLU A 204 4.12 -8.24 17.52
N ARG A 205 4.19 -7.86 16.24
CA ARG A 205 4.27 -8.76 15.09
C ARG A 205 5.36 -8.30 14.13
N GLN A 206 6.02 -9.27 13.54
CA GLN A 206 7.01 -9.03 12.50
C GLN A 206 6.41 -9.33 11.12
N PRO A 207 6.70 -8.52 10.10
CA PRO A 207 6.34 -8.86 8.73
C PRO A 207 6.89 -10.23 8.32
N CYS A 208 6.10 -11.00 7.60
CA CYS A 208 6.53 -12.27 7.04
C CYS A 208 7.40 -12.00 5.80
N VAL A 209 8.62 -12.53 5.79
CA VAL A 209 9.56 -12.42 4.68
C VAL A 209 9.67 -13.76 3.98
N ALA A 210 9.29 -13.81 2.71
CA ALA A 210 9.48 -14.95 1.82
C ALA A 210 10.56 -14.61 0.79
N LEU A 211 11.73 -15.23 0.92
CA LEU A 211 12.82 -15.13 -0.04
C LEU A 211 12.89 -16.42 -0.86
N SER A 212 12.90 -16.29 -2.18
CA SER A 212 13.01 -17.42 -3.10
C SER A 212 13.93 -17.07 -4.27
N THR A 213 14.45 -18.09 -4.92
CA THR A 213 15.29 -17.95 -6.12
C THR A 213 14.66 -18.76 -7.23
N ALA A 214 14.28 -18.11 -8.32
CA ALA A 214 13.84 -18.79 -9.54
C ALA A 214 15.06 -19.09 -10.42
N SER A 215 15.13 -20.30 -10.95
CA SER A 215 16.13 -20.72 -11.94
C SER A 215 15.57 -20.68 -13.35
N GLU A 216 16.39 -20.32 -14.34
CA GLU A 216 16.01 -20.32 -15.76
C GLU A 216 14.73 -19.50 -16.04
N LEU A 217 14.60 -18.33 -15.40
CA LEU A 217 13.43 -17.46 -15.56
C LEU A 217 13.51 -16.72 -16.90
N GLN A 218 12.47 -16.78 -17.72
CA GLN A 218 12.36 -15.93 -18.90
C GLN A 218 11.93 -14.52 -18.50
N CYS A 219 12.82 -13.54 -18.68
CA CYS A 219 12.57 -12.12 -18.40
C CYS A 219 12.33 -11.34 -19.70
N PRO A 220 11.30 -10.47 -19.77
CA PRO A 220 11.09 -9.55 -20.88
C PRO A 220 12.29 -8.60 -21.11
N VAL A 221 12.60 -8.34 -22.37
CA VAL A 221 13.60 -7.34 -22.75
C VAL A 221 12.96 -5.96 -22.74
N LEU A 222 13.57 -5.02 -22.02
CA LEU A 222 13.03 -3.67 -21.82
C LEU A 222 14.01 -2.61 -22.33
N GLN A 223 13.49 -1.47 -22.78
CA GLN A 223 14.26 -0.27 -23.10
C GLN A 223 13.70 0.90 -22.31
N SER A 224 14.51 1.52 -21.45
CA SER A 224 14.00 2.53 -20.50
C SER A 224 13.29 3.71 -21.18
N CYS A 225 13.63 4.05 -22.42
CA CYS A 225 13.01 5.12 -23.20
C CYS A 225 11.67 4.78 -23.86
N GLU A 226 11.31 3.49 -23.97
CA GLU A 226 10.14 3.04 -24.74
C GLU A 226 9.08 2.39 -23.84
N LEU A 227 8.25 3.21 -23.17
CA LEU A 227 7.15 2.72 -22.31
C LEU A 227 6.14 1.85 -23.07
N GLY A 228 5.86 2.19 -24.33
CA GLY A 228 4.92 1.46 -25.19
C GLY A 228 5.51 0.18 -25.80
N GLY A 229 6.78 -0.12 -25.53
CA GLY A 229 7.53 -1.17 -26.21
C GLY A 229 7.97 -0.76 -27.61
N ALA A 230 8.86 -1.56 -28.18
CA ALA A 230 9.36 -1.41 -29.53
C ALA A 230 9.19 -2.75 -30.27
N PRO A 231 8.38 -2.82 -31.34
CA PRO A 231 8.08 -4.08 -32.01
C PRO A 231 9.34 -4.89 -32.38
N GLY A 232 9.44 -6.10 -31.85
CA GLY A 232 10.57 -7.01 -32.07
C GLY A 232 11.86 -6.67 -31.32
N ALA A 233 11.90 -5.58 -30.55
CA ALA A 233 13.10 -5.10 -29.86
C ALA A 233 12.92 -4.94 -28.33
N ALA A 234 11.74 -4.54 -27.86
CA ALA A 234 11.46 -4.36 -26.44
C ALA A 234 9.97 -4.54 -26.12
N CYS A 235 9.68 -5.13 -24.96
CA CYS A 235 8.33 -5.25 -24.41
C CYS A 235 7.85 -3.94 -23.81
N SER A 236 6.53 -3.79 -23.71
CA SER A 236 5.87 -2.63 -23.12
C SER A 236 5.78 -2.72 -21.60
N ALA A 237 5.56 -1.56 -20.96
CA ALA A 237 5.32 -1.48 -19.53
C ALA A 237 4.12 -2.34 -19.07
N PRO A 238 2.92 -2.28 -19.70
CA PRO A 238 1.78 -3.11 -19.29
C PRO A 238 2.05 -4.62 -19.38
N GLU A 239 2.75 -5.08 -20.43
CA GLU A 239 3.12 -6.50 -20.58
C GLU A 239 4.02 -6.98 -19.44
N LEU A 240 4.98 -6.13 -19.02
CA LEU A 240 5.83 -6.44 -17.88
C LEU A 240 5.03 -6.54 -16.57
N LEU A 241 4.08 -5.64 -16.34
CA LEU A 241 3.30 -5.62 -15.10
C LEU A 241 2.47 -6.91 -14.95
N ASP A 242 1.81 -7.32 -16.03
CA ASP A 242 1.04 -8.56 -16.07
C ASP A 242 1.94 -9.79 -15.84
N TRP A 243 3.08 -9.85 -16.54
CA TRP A 243 4.07 -10.92 -16.35
C TRP A 243 4.60 -10.98 -14.91
N LEU A 244 4.87 -9.82 -14.31
CA LEU A 244 5.39 -9.73 -12.94
C LEU A 244 4.38 -10.28 -11.92
N GLY A 245 3.08 -10.05 -12.15
CA GLY A 245 2.01 -10.66 -11.36
C GLY A 245 2.05 -12.19 -11.41
N ALA A 246 2.18 -12.76 -12.61
CA ALA A 246 2.29 -14.20 -12.79
C ALA A 246 3.53 -14.80 -12.09
N VAL A 247 4.67 -14.11 -12.19
CA VAL A 247 5.92 -14.51 -11.53
C VAL A 247 5.78 -14.52 -10.01
N PHE A 248 5.24 -13.46 -9.39
CA PHE A 248 5.03 -13.42 -7.93
C PHE A 248 3.95 -14.40 -7.45
N SER A 249 3.06 -14.84 -8.33
CA SER A 249 2.09 -15.90 -8.07
C SER A 249 2.64 -17.32 -8.28
N ASN A 250 3.91 -17.48 -8.63
CA ASN A 250 4.52 -18.77 -9.00
C ASN A 250 3.76 -19.49 -10.12
N ALA A 251 3.19 -18.74 -11.07
CA ALA A 251 2.47 -19.31 -12.21
C ALA A 251 3.46 -19.97 -13.18
N GLN A 252 3.07 -21.12 -13.71
CA GLN A 252 3.83 -21.84 -14.74
C GLN A 252 3.54 -21.25 -16.12
N LEU A 253 4.58 -20.74 -16.77
CA LEU A 253 4.52 -20.03 -18.06
C LEU A 253 4.93 -20.91 -19.26
N ASN A 254 5.07 -22.21 -19.03
CA ASN A 254 5.35 -23.18 -20.06
C ASN A 254 4.02 -23.59 -20.71
N ASN A 255 3.80 -23.16 -21.96
CA ASN A 255 2.65 -23.52 -22.78
C ASN A 255 2.74 -25.01 -23.20
N GLU A 256 2.78 -25.90 -22.21
CA GLU A 256 2.91 -27.33 -22.39
C GLU A 256 1.54 -27.97 -22.61
N PRO A 257 1.33 -28.67 -23.73
CA PRO A 257 0.09 -29.37 -24.00
C PRO A 257 0.06 -30.70 -23.23
N ASN A 258 -0.27 -30.64 -21.94
CA ASN A 258 -0.55 -31.81 -21.13
C ASN A 258 -2.08 -32.03 -21.07
N ASN A 259 -2.64 -32.20 -19.86
CA ASN A 259 -4.09 -32.41 -19.65
C ASN A 259 -4.91 -31.11 -19.67
N PHE A 260 -4.23 -29.97 -19.59
CA PHE A 260 -4.79 -28.62 -19.75
C PHE A 260 -3.74 -27.75 -20.43
N ILE A 261 -4.17 -26.70 -21.14
CA ILE A 261 -3.27 -25.77 -21.84
C ILE A 261 -3.21 -24.46 -21.05
N SER A 262 -2.02 -24.09 -20.58
CA SER A 262 -1.75 -22.73 -20.09
C SER A 262 -1.39 -21.86 -21.29
N THR A 263 -2.30 -20.98 -21.70
CA THR A 263 -2.05 -20.08 -22.85
C THR A 263 -1.21 -18.86 -22.48
N TYR A 264 -0.92 -18.65 -21.19
CA TYR A 264 -0.16 -17.51 -20.74
C TYR A 264 1.35 -17.77 -20.94
N CYS A 265 2.04 -16.82 -21.58
CA CYS A 265 3.43 -16.96 -22.00
C CYS A 265 4.22 -15.71 -21.61
N CYS A 266 5.55 -15.83 -21.46
CA CYS A 266 6.41 -14.68 -21.25
C CYS A 266 6.36 -13.71 -22.46
N PRO A 267 6.18 -12.39 -22.24
CA PRO A 267 6.22 -11.38 -23.30
C PRO A 267 7.49 -11.45 -24.14
N GLN A 268 7.38 -11.22 -25.45
CA GLN A 268 8.49 -11.29 -26.39
C GLN A 268 8.87 -9.90 -26.93
N PRO A 269 10.17 -9.59 -27.11
CA PRO A 269 11.33 -10.48 -26.92
C PRO A 269 11.68 -10.71 -25.44
N SER A 270 12.14 -11.93 -25.11
CA SER A 270 12.57 -12.31 -23.75
C SER A 270 13.99 -12.89 -23.73
N THR A 271 14.66 -12.80 -22.58
CA THR A 271 15.97 -13.43 -22.30
C THR A 271 15.83 -14.36 -21.11
N VAL A 272 16.41 -15.56 -21.20
CA VAL A 272 16.48 -16.49 -20.07
C VAL A 272 17.58 -16.01 -19.12
N VAL A 273 17.21 -15.79 -17.86
CA VAL A 273 18.16 -15.50 -16.78
C VAL A 273 18.39 -16.73 -15.93
N ALA A 274 19.65 -17.01 -15.60
CA ALA A 274 20.01 -18.25 -14.91
C ALA A 274 19.42 -18.29 -13.48
N LYS A 275 19.44 -17.14 -12.79
CA LYS A 275 18.92 -16.99 -11.42
C LYS A 275 18.23 -15.64 -11.26
N ALA A 276 17.03 -15.63 -10.70
CA ALA A 276 16.34 -14.42 -10.28
C ALA A 276 16.01 -14.50 -8.79
N CYS A 277 16.35 -13.44 -8.05
CA CYS A 277 16.01 -13.32 -6.64
C CYS A 277 14.62 -12.70 -6.52
N LEU A 278 13.72 -13.35 -5.79
CA LEU A 278 12.39 -12.85 -5.49
C LEU A 278 12.22 -12.74 -3.98
N CYS A 279 11.81 -11.57 -3.53
CA CYS A 279 11.49 -11.33 -2.13
C CYS A 279 10.09 -10.77 -2.03
N THR A 280 9.31 -11.28 -1.08
CA THR A 280 8.00 -10.73 -0.71
C THR A 280 7.94 -10.53 0.79
N ILE A 281 7.58 -9.32 1.20
CA ILE A 281 7.38 -8.90 2.58
C ILE A 281 5.88 -8.68 2.76
N THR A 282 5.27 -9.35 3.73
CA THR A 282 3.83 -9.31 3.97
C THR A 282 3.56 -8.92 5.43
N GLY A 283 2.83 -7.84 5.66
CA GLY A 283 2.54 -7.33 7.00
C GLY A 283 1.90 -5.95 6.96
N PHE A 284 2.09 -5.15 8.00
CA PHE A 284 1.74 -3.72 7.97
C PHE A 284 3.03 -2.90 7.83
N ILE A 285 3.30 -2.43 6.62
CA ILE A 285 4.60 -1.85 6.25
C ILE A 285 4.47 -0.33 6.13
N VAL A 286 5.30 0.39 6.90
CA VAL A 286 5.29 1.86 6.87
C VAL A 286 6.02 2.39 5.62
N PRO A 287 5.52 3.47 4.99
CA PRO A 287 6.08 3.97 3.73
C PRO A 287 7.54 4.44 3.86
N GLU A 288 7.98 4.87 5.03
CA GLU A 288 9.36 5.28 5.27
C GLU A 288 10.34 4.11 5.07
N LYS A 289 9.97 2.88 5.46
CA LYS A 289 10.77 1.68 5.22
C LYS A 289 10.81 1.30 3.74
N ILE A 290 9.71 1.51 3.02
CA ILE A 290 9.65 1.29 1.57
C ILE A 290 10.51 2.31 0.84
N HIS A 291 10.53 3.58 1.29
CA HIS A 291 11.40 4.59 0.73
C HIS A 291 12.89 4.22 0.88
N LEU A 292 13.30 3.72 2.05
CA LEU A 292 14.66 3.20 2.25
C LEU A 292 14.96 2.02 1.32
N LEU A 293 14.01 1.11 1.13
CA LEU A 293 14.14 -0.02 0.21
C LEU A 293 14.30 0.43 -1.24
N LEU A 294 13.49 1.41 -1.67
CA LEU A 294 13.61 2.02 -3.00
C LEU A 294 14.98 2.68 -3.21
N GLN A 295 15.48 3.40 -2.20
CA GLN A 295 16.82 4.01 -2.27
C GLN A 295 17.93 2.95 -2.41
N GLN A 296 17.83 1.85 -1.67
CA GLN A 296 18.79 0.75 -1.77
C GLN A 296 18.73 0.04 -3.12
N LEU A 297 17.54 -0.16 -3.67
CA LEU A 297 17.38 -0.72 -5.02
C LEU A 297 17.88 0.23 -6.11
N CYS A 298 17.80 1.55 -5.90
CA CYS A 298 18.42 2.52 -6.80
C CYS A 298 19.96 2.43 -6.76
N ARG A 299 20.55 2.35 -5.56
CA ARG A 299 22.00 2.19 -5.35
C ARG A 299 22.55 0.83 -5.76
N TYR A 300 21.67 -0.14 -6.00
CA TYR A 300 22.07 -1.47 -6.50
C TYR A 300 22.92 -1.38 -7.78
N PHE A 301 22.69 -0.35 -8.61
CA PHE A 301 23.41 -0.10 -9.85
C PHE A 301 24.63 0.81 -9.73
N ASP A 302 25.03 1.22 -8.52
CA ASP A 302 26.25 2.02 -8.30
C ASP A 302 27.50 1.23 -8.74
N GLU A 303 27.44 -0.10 -8.61
CA GLU A 303 28.43 -1.04 -9.15
C GLU A 303 27.88 -1.72 -10.40
N PRO A 304 28.71 -2.01 -11.42
CA PRO A 304 28.28 -2.76 -12.59
C PRO A 304 27.63 -4.10 -12.22
N LYS A 305 26.37 -4.30 -12.63
CA LYS A 305 25.59 -5.53 -12.42
C LYS A 305 25.27 -6.22 -13.73
N LEU A 306 25.00 -7.52 -13.66
CA LEU A 306 24.49 -8.32 -14.78
C LEU A 306 23.00 -8.07 -15.03
N ALA A 307 22.26 -7.69 -13.99
CA ALA A 307 20.84 -7.36 -14.10
C ALA A 307 20.65 -6.12 -14.99
N PRO A 308 19.76 -6.16 -16.01
CA PRO A 308 19.45 -4.98 -16.82
C PRO A 308 18.52 -3.99 -16.11
N TRP A 309 17.69 -4.49 -15.18
CA TRP A 309 16.70 -3.74 -14.41
C TRP A 309 16.35 -4.52 -13.13
N VAL A 310 15.75 -3.85 -12.15
CA VAL A 310 15.14 -4.48 -10.95
C VAL A 310 13.73 -3.96 -10.75
N THR A 311 12.86 -4.70 -10.05
CA THR A 311 11.49 -4.25 -9.76
C THR A 311 11.24 -4.05 -8.28
N LEU A 312 10.34 -3.13 -7.96
CA LEU A 312 9.76 -2.95 -6.63
C LEU A 312 8.25 -2.73 -6.78
N SER A 313 7.46 -3.74 -6.46
CA SER A 313 6.01 -3.70 -6.47
C SER A 313 5.47 -3.59 -5.05
N VAL A 314 4.55 -2.66 -4.83
CA VAL A 314 3.91 -2.43 -3.54
C VAL A 314 2.41 -2.48 -3.72
N GLN A 315 1.77 -3.32 -2.92
CA GLN A 315 0.33 -3.49 -2.86
C GLN A 315 -0.18 -3.02 -1.49
N GLY A 316 -1.17 -2.13 -1.52
CA GLY A 316 -1.87 -1.63 -0.36
C GLY A 316 -2.92 -2.60 0.19
N PHE A 317 -3.64 -2.14 1.22
CA PHE A 317 -4.79 -2.86 1.77
C PHE A 317 -6.04 -2.62 0.92
N ALA A 318 -6.73 -3.69 0.59
CA ALA A 318 -8.05 -3.66 -0.04
C ALA A 318 -9.07 -2.85 0.79
N ASP A 319 -9.07 -3.03 2.11
CA ASP A 319 -10.06 -2.44 3.02
C ASP A 319 -9.59 -1.15 3.70
N SER A 320 -8.63 -0.43 3.10
CA SER A 320 -8.26 0.89 3.61
C SER A 320 -9.31 1.93 3.27
N PRO A 321 -9.73 2.82 4.20
CA PRO A 321 -10.68 3.90 3.90
C PRO A 321 -10.07 5.02 3.03
N VAL A 322 -8.74 5.04 2.91
CA VAL A 322 -7.99 6.10 2.25
C VAL A 322 -7.00 5.48 1.26
N SER A 323 -7.03 6.00 0.04
CA SER A 323 -6.12 5.67 -1.05
C SER A 323 -4.85 6.55 -0.96
N TRP A 324 -4.31 7.05 -2.06
CA TRP A 324 -3.21 8.01 -2.01
C TRP A 324 -3.62 9.30 -1.31
N ARG A 325 -2.76 9.80 -0.40
CA ARG A 325 -3.01 11.01 0.40
C ARG A 325 -4.27 10.88 1.26
N GLU A 326 -5.31 11.65 0.96
CA GLU A 326 -6.58 11.69 1.69
C GLU A 326 -7.77 11.31 0.79
N ASN A 327 -7.48 10.76 -0.40
CA ASN A 327 -8.51 10.35 -1.33
C ASN A 327 -9.27 9.14 -0.76
N GLU A 328 -10.56 9.07 -1.02
CA GLU A 328 -11.34 7.90 -0.62
C GLU A 328 -10.90 6.68 -1.44
N HIS A 329 -10.86 5.51 -0.81
CA HIS A 329 -10.61 4.24 -1.50
C HIS A 329 -11.92 3.47 -1.67
N GLY A 330 -12.20 2.97 -2.87
CA GLY A 330 -13.45 2.30 -3.23
C GLY A 330 -13.22 0.83 -3.58
N PHE A 331 -13.71 -0.09 -2.75
CA PHE A 331 -13.45 -1.52 -2.90
C PHE A 331 -14.48 -2.30 -3.75
N ARG A 332 -15.70 -1.76 -3.95
CA ARG A 332 -16.89 -2.38 -4.61
C ARG A 332 -16.70 -3.63 -5.47
N LYS A 333 -15.89 -3.57 -6.54
CA LYS A 333 -15.64 -4.70 -7.46
C LYS A 333 -14.14 -4.97 -7.66
N GLY A 334 -13.30 -4.31 -6.88
CA GLY A 334 -11.83 -4.30 -6.99
C GLY A 334 -11.28 -3.01 -6.39
N GLY A 335 -10.59 -3.11 -5.25
CA GLY A 335 -9.80 -2.03 -4.64
C GLY A 335 -8.33 -2.23 -4.95
N GLU A 336 -8.00 -2.07 -6.22
CA GLU A 336 -6.63 -2.13 -6.71
C GLU A 336 -5.90 -0.88 -6.24
N HIS A 337 -4.96 -1.06 -5.32
CA HIS A 337 -4.13 -0.01 -4.79
C HIS A 337 -2.68 -0.46 -4.87
N LEU A 338 -2.12 -0.43 -6.08
CA LEU A 338 -0.82 -0.99 -6.39
C LEU A 338 0.02 0.01 -7.18
N TYR A 339 1.29 0.12 -6.81
CA TYR A 339 2.29 0.78 -7.63
C TYR A 339 3.51 -0.11 -7.82
N ASN A 340 4.17 0.02 -8.96
CA ASN A 340 5.36 -0.72 -9.31
C ASN A 340 6.42 0.24 -9.86
N PHE A 341 7.64 0.09 -9.37
CA PHE A 341 8.84 0.71 -9.93
C PHE A 341 9.62 -0.33 -10.71
N VAL A 342 9.95 0.00 -11.97
CA VAL A 342 10.95 -0.72 -12.76
C VAL A 342 12.18 0.18 -12.83
N ILE A 343 13.27 -0.24 -12.19
CA ILE A 343 14.46 0.59 -11.97
C ILE A 343 15.55 0.12 -12.93
N PHE A 344 16.05 1.04 -13.75
CA PHE A 344 17.10 0.77 -14.74
C PHE A 344 18.47 1.24 -14.23
N ASN A 345 19.53 0.68 -14.83
CA ASN A 345 20.92 0.99 -14.46
C ASN A 345 21.35 2.46 -14.73
N ASN A 346 20.60 3.19 -15.54
CA ASN A 346 20.87 4.59 -15.90
C ASN A 346 20.07 5.59 -15.02
N GLN A 347 19.58 5.14 -13.86
CA GLN A 347 18.71 5.90 -12.94
C GLN A 347 17.34 6.28 -13.51
N ASP A 348 16.97 5.80 -14.70
CA ASP A 348 15.58 5.88 -15.15
C ASP A 348 14.73 4.91 -14.33
N TYR A 349 13.46 5.27 -14.17
CA TYR A 349 12.46 4.34 -13.69
C TYR A 349 11.17 4.45 -14.50
N TRP A 350 10.48 3.31 -14.60
CA TRP A 350 9.06 3.30 -14.91
C TRP A 350 8.26 3.23 -13.62
N LEU A 351 7.21 4.03 -13.54
CA LEU A 351 6.22 4.00 -12.48
C LEU A 351 4.91 3.52 -13.08
N GLN A 352 4.40 2.40 -12.57
CA GLN A 352 3.13 1.83 -13.01
C GLN A 352 2.17 1.86 -11.83
N MET A 353 1.04 2.53 -11.96
CA MET A 353 0.02 2.62 -10.91
C MET A 353 -1.25 1.96 -11.41
N ALA A 354 -1.66 0.88 -10.74
CA ALA A 354 -2.95 0.25 -10.94
C ALA A 354 -3.90 0.79 -9.88
N VAL A 355 -4.97 1.43 -10.36
CA VAL A 355 -5.93 2.16 -9.53
C VAL A 355 -7.31 1.55 -9.73
N GLY A 356 -8.00 1.31 -8.62
CA GLY A 356 -9.35 0.77 -8.57
C GLY A 356 -10.32 1.57 -9.42
N ALA A 357 -11.39 0.90 -9.87
CA ALA A 357 -12.36 1.41 -10.84
C ALA A 357 -12.92 2.82 -10.56
N ASN A 358 -12.96 3.20 -9.28
CA ASN A 358 -13.53 4.46 -8.83
C ASN A 358 -12.51 5.38 -8.18
N ASP A 359 -11.26 4.94 -7.96
CA ASP A 359 -10.27 5.71 -7.22
C ASP A 359 -9.59 6.78 -8.07
N ASP A 360 -9.17 7.85 -7.41
CA ASP A 360 -8.38 8.92 -8.01
C ASP A 360 -6.89 8.53 -8.08
N CYS A 361 -6.32 8.55 -9.28
CA CYS A 361 -4.89 8.36 -9.47
C CYS A 361 -4.13 9.67 -9.20
N PRO A 362 -3.12 9.69 -8.30
CA PRO A 362 -2.25 10.85 -8.16
C PRO A 362 -1.37 11.06 -9.41
N PRO A 363 -0.95 12.30 -9.70
CA PRO A 363 -0.01 12.63 -10.77
C PRO A 363 1.45 12.69 -10.31
#